data_AF-A0A972JT40-F1
#
_entry.id   AF-A0A972JT40-F1
#
_cell.length_a   1.000
_cell.length_b   1.000
_cell.length_c   1.000
_cell.angle_alpha   90.00
_cell.angle_beta   90.00
_cell.angle_gamma   90.00
#
_symmetry.space_group_name_H-M   'P 1'
#
loop_
_entity.id
_entity.type
_entity.pdbx_description
1 polymer ?
#
loop_
_entity_poly.entity_id
_entity_poly.type
_entity_poly.pdbx_seq_one_letter_code
_entity_poly.pdbx_strand_id
1 'polypeptide(L)'
;MNRENLSENHLHVTRILAEADPQALENSAAECVDACVELSRLKPTANPAFQQELKAQMLQKMQKRPHRAHATMTKHRWTSAPRMWACLVLFGLLLIPLIWFIAQPGAVDAQDILERAHHSIANPLTSDMQTLEVIEEVSIYYEVNTTHARIHKWYRGPDQWRTEYTGVTHPYSGVNDGTLISVNDGTAIWQYIANDNTVQITEAPAPEEGDLDQSITPAESMNVNSAEDINDILQQASECHNPEVGGQEIVAGRTAYIVHMEASSCPSNSASEFNGEQTIWVDTETFRVLKRIVKDIDSSDLRYTMETTHIIYDGPIDENLFEYTPPPGATVIDLRDPDKVVTPVTEATAITPVPQEQEKSDLNIPFNIFAPSNVPSDLTQTISISSNDNVRIEYDDDGELILQILNGPAGCCLDADPRKARHRVTLANGTEAYFLQIEAAYGGPILWFQQQGSYVALSGPTMTKDDLIRFADSLEVLVDPSLDQ
;
A
#
# COMPACT_ATOMS: atom_id res chain seq x y z
N MET A 1 -12.41 23.00 22.34
CA MET A 1 -13.46 22.61 21.38
C MET A 1 -14.79 23.21 21.81
N ASN A 2 -15.37 24.10 21.00
CA ASN A 2 -16.54 24.92 21.36
C ASN A 2 -17.85 24.15 21.13
N ARG A 3 -18.80 24.28 22.06
CA ARG A 3 -20.05 23.52 22.16
C ARG A 3 -21.08 23.82 21.05
N GLU A 4 -20.79 24.78 20.18
CA GLU A 4 -21.74 25.29 19.17
C GLU A 4 -21.78 24.44 17.88
N ASN A 5 -20.71 23.72 17.52
CA ASN A 5 -20.68 22.90 16.28
C ASN A 5 -21.38 21.54 16.38
N LEU A 6 -21.73 21.06 17.58
CA LEU A 6 -22.49 19.81 17.76
C LEU A 6 -23.99 19.96 17.44
N SER A 7 -24.49 21.19 17.38
CA SER A 7 -25.92 21.48 17.17
C SER A 7 -26.34 21.30 15.71
N GLU A 8 -25.48 21.64 14.75
CA GLU A 8 -25.86 21.63 13.32
C GLU A 8 -25.85 20.21 12.71
N ASN A 9 -24.90 19.36 13.10
CA ASN A 9 -24.84 17.98 12.61
C ASN A 9 -26.01 17.12 13.15
N HIS A 10 -26.50 17.39 14.36
CA HIS A 10 -27.63 16.64 14.92
C HIS A 10 -28.96 16.99 14.22
N LEU A 11 -29.11 18.23 13.76
CA LEU A 11 -30.27 18.69 12.99
C LEU A 11 -30.32 18.09 11.58
N HIS A 12 -29.18 17.79 10.97
CA HIS A 12 -29.13 17.21 9.62
C HIS A 12 -29.52 15.71 9.61
N VAL A 13 -29.01 14.92 10.57
CA VAL A 13 -29.35 13.49 10.70
C VAL A 13 -30.83 13.29 11.06
N THR A 14 -31.38 14.14 11.93
CA THR A 14 -32.79 14.07 12.33
C THR A 14 -33.73 14.38 11.15
N ARG A 15 -33.30 15.20 10.19
CA ARG A 15 -34.08 15.53 8.99
C ARG A 15 -34.09 14.38 7.98
N ILE A 16 -32.94 13.73 7.77
CA ILE A 16 -32.82 12.57 6.88
C ILE A 16 -33.66 11.40 7.41
N LEU A 17 -33.68 11.17 8.73
CA LEU A 17 -34.51 10.12 9.33
C LEU A 17 -36.01 10.46 9.36
N ALA A 18 -36.39 11.74 9.30
CA ALA A 18 -37.79 12.16 9.25
C ALA A 18 -38.40 12.08 7.84
N GLU A 19 -37.57 12.06 6.80
CA GLU A 19 -38.00 11.97 5.39
C GLU A 19 -37.95 10.53 4.84
N ALA A 20 -37.34 9.59 5.58
CA ALA A 20 -37.32 8.18 5.21
C ALA A 20 -38.70 7.53 5.40
N ASP A 21 -39.20 6.85 4.37
CA ASP A 21 -40.45 6.08 4.43
C ASP A 21 -40.33 4.98 5.52
N PRO A 22 -41.12 5.05 6.60
CA PRO A 22 -41.07 4.06 7.68
C PRO A 22 -41.28 2.63 7.18
N GLN A 23 -42.06 2.46 6.11
CA GLN A 23 -42.33 1.15 5.52
C GLN A 23 -41.10 0.58 4.80
N ALA A 24 -40.27 1.43 4.19
CA ALA A 24 -39.03 1.02 3.54
C ALA A 24 -37.97 0.59 4.56
N LEU A 25 -37.90 1.27 5.71
CA LEU A 25 -37.00 0.90 6.82
C LEU A 25 -37.42 -0.44 7.46
N GLU A 26 -38.72 -0.68 7.64
CA GLU A 26 -39.24 -1.92 8.21
C GLU A 26 -39.01 -3.12 7.26
N ASN A 27 -39.19 -2.91 5.94
CA ASN A 27 -38.92 -3.94 4.93
C ASN A 27 -37.42 -4.27 4.84
N SER A 28 -36.54 -3.27 4.92
CA SER A 28 -35.09 -3.47 4.87
C SER A 28 -34.57 -4.18 6.13
N ALA A 29 -35.14 -3.88 7.30
CA ALA A 29 -34.83 -4.59 8.54
C ALA A 29 -35.29 -6.06 8.50
N ALA A 30 -36.44 -6.35 7.88
CA ALA A 30 -36.94 -7.72 7.72
C ALA A 30 -36.06 -8.55 6.77
N GLU A 31 -35.62 -7.98 5.65
CA GLU A 31 -34.71 -8.64 4.70
C GLU A 31 -33.33 -8.93 5.32
N CYS A 32 -32.84 -8.04 6.18
CA CYS A 32 -31.55 -8.20 6.87
C CYS A 32 -31.60 -9.30 7.95
N VAL A 33 -32.74 -9.46 8.62
CA VAL A 33 -32.97 -10.53 9.61
C VAL A 33 -33.06 -11.90 8.92
N ASP A 34 -33.73 -12.00 7.78
CA ASP A 34 -33.83 -13.27 7.03
C ASP A 34 -32.47 -13.70 6.44
N ALA A 35 -31.66 -12.75 5.94
CA ALA A 35 -30.30 -13.03 5.48
C ALA A 35 -29.37 -13.50 6.61
N CYS A 36 -29.47 -12.90 7.80
CA CYS A 36 -28.73 -13.34 8.99
C CYS A 36 -29.15 -14.75 9.46
N VAL A 37 -30.44 -15.10 9.35
CA VAL A 37 -30.95 -16.41 9.72
C VAL A 37 -30.50 -17.50 8.73
N GLU A 38 -30.41 -17.21 7.43
CA GLU A 38 -29.85 -18.13 6.43
C GLU A 38 -28.35 -18.41 6.66
N LEU A 39 -27.56 -17.36 6.92
CA LEU A 39 -26.12 -17.50 7.18
C LEU A 39 -25.82 -18.34 8.43
N SER A 40 -26.67 -18.23 9.48
CA SER A 40 -26.53 -19.02 10.70
C SER A 40 -26.80 -20.53 10.54
N ARG A 41 -27.39 -20.95 9.40
CA ARG A 41 -27.72 -22.36 9.11
C ARG A 41 -26.63 -23.09 8.32
N LEU A 42 -25.64 -22.37 7.79
CA LEU A 42 -24.49 -22.96 7.12
C LEU A 42 -23.46 -23.44 8.16
N LYS A 43 -23.59 -24.69 8.61
CA LYS A 43 -22.51 -25.34 9.36
C LYS A 43 -21.39 -25.72 8.38
N PRO A 44 -20.15 -25.27 8.58
CA PRO A 44 -19.03 -25.75 7.78
C PRO A 44 -18.88 -27.25 8.03
N THR A 45 -19.06 -28.04 6.96
CA THR A 45 -18.73 -29.46 6.99
C THR A 45 -17.25 -29.58 6.64
N ALA A 46 -16.47 -30.12 7.58
CA ALA A 46 -15.03 -30.32 7.38
C ALA A 46 -14.78 -31.13 6.10
N ASN A 47 -13.86 -30.64 5.26
CA ASN A 47 -13.51 -31.25 3.99
C ASN A 47 -13.05 -32.71 4.22
N PRO A 48 -13.78 -33.73 3.72
CA PRO A 48 -13.44 -35.13 3.94
C PRO A 48 -12.12 -35.55 3.29
N ALA A 49 -11.64 -34.83 2.26
CA ALA A 49 -10.33 -35.07 1.65
C ALA A 49 -9.19 -34.75 2.64
N PHE A 50 -9.28 -33.63 3.35
CA PHE A 50 -8.30 -33.24 4.38
C PHE A 50 -8.24 -34.25 5.53
N GLN A 51 -9.39 -34.77 5.95
CA GLN A 51 -9.45 -35.82 6.98
C GLN A 51 -8.81 -37.14 6.52
N GLN A 52 -8.88 -37.47 5.23
CA GLN A 52 -8.22 -38.65 4.68
C GLN A 52 -6.70 -38.44 4.56
N GLU A 53 -6.25 -37.27 4.09
CA GLU A 53 -4.85 -36.86 4.00
C GLU A 53 -4.15 -36.97 5.37
N LEU A 54 -4.74 -36.35 6.40
CA LEU A 54 -4.22 -36.37 7.77
C LEU A 54 -4.11 -37.80 8.32
N LYS A 55 -5.12 -38.64 8.06
CA LYS A 55 -5.13 -40.04 8.48
C LYS A 55 -4.03 -40.86 7.77
N ALA A 56 -3.78 -40.60 6.50
CA ALA A 56 -2.71 -41.24 5.74
C ALA A 56 -1.32 -40.86 6.28
N GLN A 57 -1.10 -39.58 6.57
CA GLN A 57 0.16 -39.09 7.15
C GLN A 57 0.44 -39.68 8.54
N MET A 58 -0.59 -39.81 9.39
CA MET A 58 -0.44 -40.45 10.70
C MET A 58 -0.09 -41.94 10.61
N LEU A 59 -0.70 -42.68 9.67
CA LEU A 59 -0.38 -44.10 9.43
C LEU A 59 1.05 -44.29 8.92
N GLN A 60 1.51 -43.42 8.03
CA GLN A 60 2.86 -43.47 7.48
C GLN A 60 3.93 -43.23 8.57
N LYS A 61 3.68 -42.32 9.51
CA LYS A 61 4.56 -42.09 10.66
C LYS A 61 4.59 -43.28 11.63
N MET A 62 3.51 -44.03 11.78
CA MET A 62 3.50 -45.22 12.63
C MET A 62 4.29 -46.40 12.05
N GLN A 63 4.40 -46.51 10.71
CA GLN A 63 5.15 -47.59 10.05
C GLN A 63 6.68 -47.43 10.08
N LYS A 64 7.21 -46.22 10.35
CA LYS A 64 8.67 -45.95 10.33
C LYS A 64 9.40 -46.20 11.67
N ARG A 65 8.80 -46.89 12.65
CA ARG A 65 9.53 -47.26 13.87
C ARG A 65 10.36 -48.54 13.66
N PRO A 66 11.70 -48.52 13.85
CA PRO A 66 12.53 -49.70 13.67
C PRO A 66 12.19 -50.77 14.72
N HIS A 67 11.98 -52.00 14.25
CA HIS A 67 11.78 -53.18 15.08
C HIS A 67 13.02 -53.43 15.96
N ARG A 68 12.90 -53.14 17.26
CA ARG A 68 13.88 -53.56 18.27
C ARG A 68 13.74 -55.06 18.52
N ALA A 69 14.89 -55.74 18.46
CA ALA A 69 15.05 -57.18 18.57
C ALA A 69 14.41 -57.80 19.83
N HIS A 70 13.88 -59.01 19.65
CA HIS A 70 13.29 -59.86 20.67
C HIS A 70 14.26 -60.17 21.82
N ALA A 71 13.94 -59.69 23.02
CA ALA A 71 14.47 -60.24 24.26
C ALA A 71 13.60 -61.43 24.71
N THR A 72 14.24 -62.58 24.93
CA THR A 72 13.65 -63.81 25.45
C THR A 72 13.04 -63.59 26.84
N MET A 73 11.71 -63.71 26.91
CA MET A 73 10.92 -63.55 28.13
C MET A 73 10.87 -64.86 28.93
N THR A 74 11.51 -64.88 30.10
CA THR A 74 11.35 -65.92 31.12
C THR A 74 9.95 -65.88 31.74
N LYS A 75 9.24 -67.01 31.71
CA LYS A 75 7.90 -67.19 32.29
C LYS A 75 7.92 -67.07 33.82
N HIS A 76 7.70 -65.87 34.35
CA HIS A 76 7.27 -65.69 35.74
C HIS A 76 5.75 -65.50 35.80
N ARG A 77 5.05 -66.45 36.43
CA ARG A 77 3.62 -66.38 36.74
C ARG A 77 3.35 -65.19 37.68
N TRP A 78 2.88 -64.08 37.12
CA TRP A 78 2.38 -62.90 37.85
C TRP A 78 0.89 -63.06 38.15
N THR A 79 0.54 -63.22 39.42
CA THR A 79 -0.84 -63.28 39.94
C THR A 79 -1.42 -61.90 40.30
N SER A 80 -0.88 -60.82 39.73
CA SER A 80 -1.26 -59.42 40.02
C SER A 80 -1.73 -58.65 38.78
N ALA A 81 -2.38 -59.34 37.84
CA ALA A 81 -2.90 -58.77 36.58
C ALA A 81 -3.82 -57.53 36.72
N PRO A 82 -4.69 -57.36 37.74
CA PRO A 82 -5.61 -56.21 37.76
C PRO A 82 -4.93 -54.88 38.14
N ARG A 83 -3.80 -54.90 38.86
CA ARG A 83 -3.12 -53.67 39.29
C ARG A 83 -2.27 -53.04 38.18
N MET A 84 -1.67 -53.86 37.32
CA MET A 84 -0.87 -53.37 36.18
C MET A 84 -1.75 -52.72 35.11
N TRP A 85 -2.94 -53.28 34.85
CA TRP A 85 -3.92 -52.68 33.94
C TRP A 85 -4.44 -51.34 34.43
N ALA A 86 -4.73 -51.21 35.74
CA ALA A 86 -5.13 -49.93 36.31
C ALA A 86 -4.04 -48.86 36.14
N CYS A 87 -2.76 -49.19 36.35
CA CYS A 87 -1.65 -48.24 36.13
C CYS A 87 -1.50 -47.84 34.65
N LEU A 88 -1.67 -48.76 33.70
CA LEU A 88 -1.57 -48.45 32.27
C LEU A 88 -2.73 -47.57 31.79
N VAL A 89 -3.95 -47.79 32.29
CA VAL A 89 -5.12 -46.96 31.97
C VAL A 89 -4.96 -45.56 32.56
N LEU A 90 -4.50 -45.44 33.81
CA LEU A 90 -4.19 -44.14 34.43
C LEU A 90 -3.08 -43.40 33.68
N PHE A 91 -2.03 -44.09 33.26
CA PHE A 91 -0.95 -43.48 32.48
C PHE A 91 -1.41 -43.03 31.09
N GLY A 92 -2.26 -43.82 30.43
CA GLY A 92 -2.88 -43.44 29.16
C GLY A 92 -3.79 -42.22 29.28
N LEU A 93 -4.62 -42.15 30.33
CA LEU A 93 -5.51 -41.02 30.60
C LEU A 93 -4.74 -39.74 30.98
N LEU A 94 -3.57 -39.85 31.60
CA LEU A 94 -2.69 -38.71 31.88
C LEU A 94 -1.91 -38.25 30.65
N LEU A 95 -1.57 -39.16 29.73
CA LEU A 95 -0.87 -38.83 28.49
C LEU A 95 -1.75 -38.10 27.48
N ILE A 96 -3.07 -38.36 27.45
CA ILE A 96 -3.98 -37.70 26.50
C ILE A 96 -4.01 -36.17 26.65
N PRO A 97 -4.23 -35.58 27.84
CA PRO A 97 -4.19 -34.12 28.01
C PRO A 97 -2.78 -33.56 27.82
N LEU A 98 -1.72 -34.32 28.17
CA LEU A 98 -0.34 -33.90 27.92
C LEU A 98 -0.02 -33.85 26.42
N ILE A 99 -0.44 -34.86 25.65
CA ILE A 99 -0.30 -34.89 24.19
C ILE A 99 -1.17 -33.80 23.58
N TRP A 100 -2.39 -33.57 24.08
CA TRP A 100 -3.25 -32.50 23.61
C TRP A 100 -2.65 -31.11 23.88
N PHE A 101 -2.03 -30.91 25.04
CA PHE A 101 -1.34 -29.66 25.42
C PHE A 101 -0.05 -29.44 24.62
N ILE A 102 0.74 -30.50 24.37
CA ILE A 102 1.95 -30.44 23.53
C ILE A 102 1.61 -30.33 22.03
N ALA A 103 0.46 -30.85 21.62
CA ALA A 103 -0.03 -30.80 20.25
C ALA A 103 -0.91 -29.57 19.98
N GLN A 104 -1.10 -28.67 20.95
CA GLN A 104 -1.58 -27.34 20.61
C GLN A 104 -0.51 -26.74 19.69
N PRO A 105 -0.87 -26.33 18.46
CA PRO A 105 0.07 -25.60 17.62
C PRO A 105 0.65 -24.48 18.49
N GLY A 106 1.98 -24.40 18.56
CA GLY A 106 2.63 -23.35 19.32
C GLY A 106 2.01 -22.03 18.93
N ALA A 107 1.73 -21.18 19.93
CA ALA A 107 1.19 -19.85 19.65
C ALA A 107 2.08 -19.22 18.56
N VAL A 108 1.47 -18.94 17.41
CA VAL A 108 2.21 -18.32 16.31
C VAL A 108 2.50 -16.92 16.77
N ASP A 109 3.78 -16.56 16.75
CA ASP A 109 4.24 -15.26 17.19
C ASP A 109 3.81 -14.19 16.18
N ALA A 110 3.33 -13.05 16.66
CA ALA A 110 2.84 -11.99 15.78
C ALA A 110 3.95 -11.48 14.85
N GLN A 111 5.20 -11.45 15.35
CA GLN A 111 6.37 -11.07 14.56
C GLN A 111 6.63 -12.05 13.41
N ASP A 112 6.59 -13.37 13.69
CA ASP A 112 6.77 -14.41 12.66
C ASP A 112 5.67 -14.33 11.58
N ILE A 113 4.45 -13.92 11.95
CA ILE A 113 3.37 -13.66 10.98
C ILE A 113 3.71 -12.46 10.09
N LEU A 114 4.15 -11.34 10.68
CA LEU A 114 4.49 -10.13 9.95
C LEU A 114 5.70 -10.32 9.02
N GLU A 115 6.74 -10.99 9.48
CA GLU A 115 7.95 -11.29 8.69
C GLU A 115 7.61 -12.17 7.48
N ARG A 116 6.77 -13.18 7.67
CA ARG A 116 6.30 -14.00 6.54
C ARG A 116 5.35 -13.24 5.62
N ALA A 117 4.53 -12.35 6.17
CA ALA A 117 3.66 -11.51 5.38
C ALA A 117 4.48 -10.57 4.48
N HIS A 118 5.54 -9.97 5.02
CA HIS A 118 6.48 -9.14 4.26
C HIS A 118 7.06 -9.92 3.07
N HIS A 119 7.56 -11.13 3.32
CA HIS A 119 8.06 -12.00 2.24
C HIS A 119 6.99 -12.39 1.21
N SER A 120 5.73 -12.56 1.61
CA SER A 120 4.62 -12.91 0.71
C SER A 120 4.20 -11.76 -0.22
N ILE A 121 4.52 -10.51 0.15
CA ILE A 121 4.21 -9.32 -0.65
C ILE A 121 5.33 -9.06 -1.66
N ALA A 122 6.59 -9.17 -1.22
CA ALA A 122 7.76 -9.07 -2.09
C ALA A 122 7.73 -10.11 -3.23
N ASN A 123 7.15 -11.29 -2.98
CA ASN A 123 6.94 -12.29 -4.02
C ASN A 123 5.47 -12.71 -4.10
N PRO A 124 4.66 -12.10 -4.99
CA PRO A 124 3.22 -12.35 -5.06
C PRO A 124 2.87 -13.80 -5.42
N LEU A 125 3.80 -14.54 -6.02
CA LEU A 125 3.70 -15.96 -6.29
C LEU A 125 4.70 -16.70 -5.41
N THR A 126 4.22 -17.43 -4.40
CA THR A 126 5.12 -18.34 -3.66
C THR A 126 5.72 -19.36 -4.62
N SER A 127 6.79 -20.06 -4.21
CA SER A 127 7.52 -21.03 -5.07
C SER A 127 6.63 -22.07 -5.76
N ASP A 128 5.43 -22.29 -5.22
CA ASP A 128 4.51 -23.32 -5.65
C ASP A 128 3.30 -22.76 -6.43
N MET A 129 3.10 -21.43 -6.44
CA MET A 129 2.00 -20.77 -7.14
C MET A 129 2.39 -20.37 -8.56
N GLN A 130 1.51 -20.64 -9.52
CA GLN A 130 1.70 -20.27 -10.93
C GLN A 130 0.90 -19.03 -11.31
N THR A 131 -0.30 -18.91 -10.74
CA THR A 131 -1.22 -17.81 -11.04
C THR A 131 -1.88 -17.28 -9.78
N LEU A 132 -2.21 -15.98 -9.80
CA LEU A 132 -2.94 -15.31 -8.74
C LEU A 132 -3.88 -14.28 -9.35
N GLU A 133 -5.14 -14.32 -8.94
CA GLU A 133 -6.13 -13.28 -9.21
C GLU A 133 -6.63 -12.71 -7.88
N VAL A 134 -6.66 -11.38 -7.75
CA VAL A 134 -7.06 -10.67 -6.53
C VAL A 134 -7.91 -9.46 -6.88
N ILE A 135 -9.00 -9.25 -6.12
CA ILE A 135 -9.77 -8.00 -6.13
C ILE A 135 -9.76 -7.40 -4.73
N GLU A 136 -9.29 -6.17 -4.63
CA GLU A 136 -9.24 -5.37 -3.40
C GLU A 136 -10.17 -4.16 -3.52
N GLU A 137 -10.83 -3.82 -2.43
CA GLU A 137 -11.54 -2.57 -2.24
C GLU A 137 -10.77 -1.73 -1.22
N VAL A 138 -10.47 -0.49 -1.56
CA VAL A 138 -9.68 0.45 -0.75
C VAL A 138 -10.53 1.67 -0.45
N SER A 139 -10.56 2.10 0.81
CA SER A 139 -11.18 3.37 1.21
C SER A 139 -10.22 4.21 2.02
N ILE A 140 -10.10 5.49 1.67
CA ILE A 140 -9.28 6.47 2.39
C ILE A 140 -10.22 7.55 2.93
N TYR A 141 -10.16 7.76 4.24
CA TYR A 141 -11.07 8.63 4.97
C TYR A 141 -10.35 9.92 5.39
N TYR A 142 -10.73 11.01 4.74
CA TYR A 142 -10.36 12.37 5.12
C TYR A 142 -11.47 13.00 5.96
N GLU A 143 -11.19 14.11 6.64
CA GLU A 143 -12.15 14.74 7.57
C GLU A 143 -13.50 15.11 6.91
N VAL A 144 -13.46 15.44 5.62
CA VAL A 144 -14.64 15.94 4.88
C VAL A 144 -15.10 15.01 3.77
N ASN A 145 -14.29 14.03 3.36
CA ASN A 145 -14.50 13.24 2.16
C ASN A 145 -13.94 11.82 2.31
N THR A 146 -14.49 10.87 1.56
CA THR A 146 -13.98 9.49 1.48
C THR A 146 -13.67 9.17 0.02
N THR A 147 -12.48 8.67 -0.23
CA THR A 147 -12.08 8.11 -1.53
C THR A 147 -12.30 6.62 -1.51
N HIS A 148 -12.90 6.10 -2.57
CA HIS A 148 -13.10 4.67 -2.76
C HIS A 148 -12.45 4.24 -4.07
N ALA A 149 -11.73 3.13 -4.02
CA ALA A 149 -11.08 2.54 -5.17
C ALA A 149 -11.22 1.02 -5.14
N ARG A 150 -11.29 0.45 -6.33
CA ARG A 150 -11.25 -0.98 -6.58
C ARG A 150 -10.00 -1.30 -7.38
N ILE A 151 -9.25 -2.30 -6.93
CA ILE A 151 -8.01 -2.76 -7.56
C ILE A 151 -8.20 -4.22 -7.97
N HIS A 152 -8.00 -4.53 -9.24
CA HIS A 152 -8.02 -5.89 -9.78
C HIS A 152 -6.63 -6.26 -10.27
N LYS A 153 -6.04 -7.31 -9.71
CA LYS A 153 -4.69 -7.77 -10.00
C LYS A 153 -4.72 -9.20 -10.56
N TRP A 154 -3.88 -9.44 -11.56
CA TRP A 154 -3.59 -10.76 -12.10
C TRP A 154 -2.08 -10.95 -12.18
N TYR A 155 -1.61 -12.13 -11.80
CA TYR A 155 -0.21 -12.53 -11.91
C TYR A 155 -0.13 -13.89 -12.59
N ARG A 156 0.85 -14.06 -13.48
CA ARG A 156 1.25 -15.33 -14.09
C ARG A 156 2.77 -15.38 -14.18
N GLY A 157 3.40 -16.12 -13.27
CA GLY A 157 4.85 -16.05 -13.12
C GLY A 157 5.36 -14.68 -12.62
N PRO A 158 6.68 -14.53 -12.46
CA PRO A 158 7.29 -13.30 -11.96
C PRO A 158 7.31 -12.16 -13.00
N ASP A 159 7.18 -12.49 -14.28
CA ASP A 159 7.40 -11.60 -15.41
C ASP A 159 6.09 -11.11 -16.05
N GLN A 160 4.93 -11.64 -15.67
CA GLN A 160 3.65 -11.21 -16.25
C GLN A 160 2.63 -10.88 -15.19
N TRP A 161 2.15 -9.65 -15.25
CA TRP A 161 1.13 -9.17 -14.35
C TRP A 161 0.29 -8.08 -15.00
N ARG A 162 -0.93 -7.92 -14.49
CA ARG A 162 -1.85 -6.84 -14.85
C ARG A 162 -2.47 -6.28 -13.58
N THR A 163 -2.55 -4.96 -13.50
CA THR A 163 -3.29 -4.26 -12.46
C THR A 163 -4.22 -3.26 -13.10
N GLU A 164 -5.48 -3.32 -12.72
CA GLU A 164 -6.49 -2.33 -13.06
C GLU A 164 -6.95 -1.64 -11.79
N TYR A 165 -6.90 -0.31 -11.80
CA TYR A 165 -7.41 0.54 -10.73
C TYR A 165 -8.57 1.36 -11.27
N THR A 166 -9.68 1.34 -10.54
CA THR A 166 -10.83 2.20 -10.80
C THR A 166 -11.28 2.82 -9.50
N GLY A 167 -11.32 4.15 -9.43
CA GLY A 167 -11.73 4.83 -8.20
C GLY A 167 -12.12 6.28 -8.42
N VAL A 168 -12.80 6.83 -7.40
CA VAL A 168 -13.05 8.27 -7.28
C VAL A 168 -12.03 8.79 -6.28
N THR A 169 -11.03 9.50 -6.78
CA THR A 169 -9.92 10.02 -5.99
C THR A 169 -10.17 11.46 -5.59
N HIS A 170 -9.77 11.77 -4.36
CA HIS A 170 -9.84 13.12 -3.85
C HIS A 170 -8.85 13.99 -4.63
N PRO A 171 -9.19 15.24 -5.01
CA PRO A 171 -8.28 16.17 -5.67
C PRO A 171 -6.95 16.43 -4.93
N TYR A 172 -6.86 16.13 -3.64
CA TYR A 172 -5.62 16.30 -2.86
C TYR A 172 -4.70 15.08 -2.90
N SER A 173 -5.21 13.91 -3.34
CA SER A 173 -4.39 12.71 -3.48
C SER A 173 -3.46 12.76 -4.69
N GLY A 174 -3.63 13.75 -5.58
CA GLY A 174 -2.87 13.88 -6.82
C GLY A 174 -3.09 12.76 -7.83
N VAL A 175 -4.01 11.83 -7.54
CA VAL A 175 -4.46 10.77 -8.43
C VAL A 175 -5.76 11.24 -9.04
N ASN A 176 -5.81 11.40 -10.35
CA ASN A 176 -7.00 11.89 -11.05
C ASN A 176 -8.12 10.82 -11.00
N ASP A 177 -9.37 11.24 -10.81
CA ASP A 177 -10.56 10.37 -10.90
C ASP A 177 -10.51 9.56 -12.19
N GLY A 178 -10.36 8.24 -12.16
CA GLY A 178 -10.24 7.52 -13.43
C GLY A 178 -9.75 6.09 -13.34
N THR A 179 -9.51 5.55 -14.53
CA THR A 179 -8.95 4.21 -14.72
C THR A 179 -7.44 4.33 -14.93
N LEU A 180 -6.67 3.60 -14.13
CA LEU A 180 -5.25 3.35 -14.36
C LEU A 180 -5.08 1.87 -14.67
N ILE A 181 -4.44 1.56 -15.79
CA ILE A 181 -4.11 0.19 -16.19
C ILE A 181 -2.60 0.06 -16.27
N SER A 182 -2.04 -0.91 -15.57
CA SER A 182 -0.61 -1.23 -15.60
C SER A 182 -0.46 -2.70 -16.01
N VAL A 183 0.34 -2.98 -17.04
CA VAL A 183 0.53 -4.33 -17.61
C VAL A 183 2.02 -4.59 -17.81
N ASN A 184 2.53 -5.67 -17.24
CA ASN A 184 3.82 -6.23 -17.61
C ASN A 184 3.59 -7.48 -18.46
N ASP A 185 4.10 -7.47 -19.70
CA ASP A 185 3.99 -8.59 -20.64
C ASP A 185 5.20 -9.53 -20.62
N GLY A 186 6.19 -9.24 -19.79
CA GLY A 186 7.48 -9.94 -19.68
C GLY A 186 8.62 -9.27 -20.45
N THR A 187 8.30 -8.26 -21.26
CA THR A 187 9.28 -7.49 -22.05
C THR A 187 9.18 -5.99 -21.81
N ALA A 188 7.98 -5.48 -21.55
CA ALA A 188 7.71 -4.09 -21.31
C ALA A 188 6.64 -3.92 -20.23
N ILE A 189 6.71 -2.79 -19.53
CA ILE A 189 5.66 -2.33 -18.63
C ILE A 189 4.90 -1.22 -19.35
N TRP A 190 3.60 -1.41 -19.49
CA TRP A 190 2.65 -0.48 -20.10
C TRP A 190 1.81 0.16 -19.01
N GLN A 191 1.77 1.48 -18.95
CA GLN A 191 0.95 2.22 -18.00
C GLN A 191 0.02 3.17 -18.74
N TYR A 192 -1.29 2.98 -18.60
CA TYR A 192 -2.30 3.82 -19.21
C TYR A 192 -3.08 4.62 -18.16
N ILE A 193 -3.03 5.94 -18.32
CA ILE A 193 -3.74 6.91 -17.49
C ILE A 193 -4.94 7.42 -18.30
N ALA A 194 -6.16 7.00 -17.92
CA ALA A 194 -7.35 7.29 -18.70
C ALA A 194 -7.68 8.78 -18.81
N ASN A 195 -7.35 9.58 -17.80
CA ASN A 195 -7.68 11.01 -17.76
C ASN A 195 -6.92 11.82 -18.79
N ASP A 196 -5.66 11.48 -18.99
CA ASP A 196 -4.79 12.15 -19.94
C ASP A 196 -4.78 11.43 -21.30
N ASN A 197 -5.55 10.33 -21.41
CA ASN A 197 -5.52 9.39 -22.52
C ASN A 197 -4.07 9.10 -22.95
N THR A 198 -3.21 8.80 -21.98
CA THR A 198 -1.75 8.68 -22.20
C THR A 198 -1.28 7.30 -21.79
N VAL A 199 -0.43 6.70 -22.64
CA VAL A 199 0.26 5.44 -22.38
C VAL A 199 1.75 5.71 -22.24
N GLN A 200 2.33 5.31 -21.13
CA GLN A 200 3.76 5.25 -20.92
C GLN A 200 4.25 3.80 -21.08
N ILE A 201 5.41 3.63 -21.70
CA ILE A 201 6.03 2.33 -21.91
C ILE A 201 7.45 2.37 -21.36
N THR A 202 7.79 1.47 -20.45
CA THR A 202 9.15 1.28 -19.92
C THR A 202 9.63 -0.14 -20.17
N GLU A 203 10.94 -0.37 -20.06
CA GLU A 203 11.48 -1.71 -20.18
C GLU A 203 11.08 -2.49 -18.93
N ALA A 204 10.64 -3.74 -19.10
CA ALA A 204 10.50 -4.61 -17.94
C ALA A 204 11.91 -4.87 -17.38
N PRO A 205 12.13 -4.73 -16.06
CA PRO A 205 13.43 -5.04 -15.48
C PRO A 205 13.78 -6.49 -15.84
N ALA A 206 15.01 -6.71 -16.30
CA ALA A 206 15.48 -8.07 -16.50
C ALA A 206 15.38 -8.80 -15.15
N PRO A 207 14.92 -10.06 -15.10
CA PRO A 207 14.97 -10.83 -13.87
C PRO A 207 16.45 -11.04 -13.52
N GLU A 208 17.01 -10.17 -12.69
CA GLU A 208 18.38 -10.35 -12.23
C GLU A 208 18.41 -11.62 -11.37
N GLU A 209 19.30 -12.56 -11.74
CA GLU A 209 19.49 -13.80 -11.00
C GLU A 209 20.02 -13.51 -9.60
N GLY A 210 19.12 -13.32 -8.63
CA GLY A 210 19.44 -13.33 -7.21
C GLY A 210 19.00 -12.11 -6.40
N ASP A 211 18.44 -11.08 -7.03
CA ASP A 211 17.93 -9.89 -6.32
C ASP A 211 16.47 -9.64 -6.71
N LEU A 212 15.57 -10.46 -6.18
CA LEU A 212 14.11 -10.30 -6.33
C LEU A 212 13.58 -9.02 -5.67
N ASP A 213 14.43 -8.27 -4.97
CA ASP A 213 14.05 -7.09 -4.18
C ASP A 213 13.90 -5.82 -5.04
N GLN A 214 14.40 -5.82 -6.29
CA GLN A 214 14.33 -4.66 -7.20
C GLN A 214 13.44 -4.88 -8.44
N SER A 215 12.69 -5.98 -8.50
CA SER A 215 11.74 -6.14 -9.61
C SER A 215 10.63 -5.13 -9.42
N ILE A 216 10.50 -4.15 -10.33
CA ILE A 216 9.39 -3.19 -10.35
C ILE A 216 8.08 -3.95 -10.26
N THR A 217 7.57 -4.05 -9.05
CA THR A 217 6.31 -4.73 -8.81
C THR A 217 5.20 -3.79 -9.27
N PRO A 218 3.99 -4.29 -9.58
CA PRO A 218 2.87 -3.40 -9.83
C PRO A 218 2.65 -2.35 -8.71
N ALA A 219 3.21 -2.60 -7.52
CA ALA A 219 3.17 -1.70 -6.37
C ALA A 219 3.96 -0.40 -6.57
N GLU A 220 5.19 -0.48 -7.08
CA GLU A 220 6.05 0.69 -7.39
C GLU A 220 5.43 1.57 -8.49
N SER A 221 4.80 0.91 -9.46
CA SER A 221 4.22 1.58 -10.63
C SER A 221 2.98 2.42 -10.28
N MET A 222 2.39 2.19 -9.10
CA MET A 222 1.20 2.88 -8.62
C MET A 222 1.53 3.56 -7.28
N ASN A 223 1.89 4.85 -7.38
CA ASN A 223 2.12 5.77 -6.25
C ASN A 223 0.85 6.06 -5.41
N VAL A 224 -0.12 5.14 -5.46
CA VAL A 224 -1.42 5.19 -4.78
C VAL A 224 -1.39 4.21 -3.61
N ASN A 225 -0.46 4.42 -2.66
CA ASN A 225 -0.37 3.67 -1.40
C ASN A 225 -0.42 2.13 -1.57
N SER A 226 0.34 1.60 -2.53
CA SER A 226 0.29 0.17 -2.89
C SER A 226 1.61 -0.53 -2.57
N ALA A 227 1.51 -1.74 -2.02
CA ALA A 227 2.51 -2.74 -1.61
C ALA A 227 3.96 -2.36 -1.17
N GLU A 228 4.66 -1.39 -1.75
CA GLU A 228 5.88 -0.79 -1.15
C GLU A 228 5.55 -0.20 0.22
N ASP A 229 4.45 0.55 0.27
CA ASP A 229 3.88 1.05 1.52
C ASP A 229 3.62 -0.10 2.49
N ILE A 230 3.13 -1.25 2.01
CA ILE A 230 2.88 -2.41 2.88
C ILE A 230 4.18 -3.08 3.30
N ASN A 231 5.20 -3.19 2.44
CA ASN A 231 6.49 -3.76 2.82
C ASN A 231 7.15 -2.91 3.91
N ASP A 232 7.23 -1.59 3.67
CA ASP A 232 7.73 -0.64 4.65
C ASP A 232 6.90 -0.65 5.92
N ILE A 233 5.58 -0.70 5.81
CA ILE A 233 4.67 -0.81 6.96
C ILE A 233 4.85 -2.13 7.69
N LEU A 234 5.12 -3.25 7.02
CA LEU A 234 5.32 -4.54 7.69
C LEU A 234 6.70 -4.59 8.37
N GLN A 235 7.72 -4.01 7.75
CA GLN A 235 9.02 -3.81 8.39
C GLN A 235 8.89 -2.88 9.60
N GLN A 236 8.26 -1.72 9.45
CA GLN A 236 7.98 -0.78 10.52
C GLN A 236 7.05 -1.39 11.58
N ALA A 237 6.06 -2.19 11.21
CA ALA A 237 5.19 -2.91 12.14
C ALA A 237 6.00 -3.79 13.09
N SER A 238 7.05 -4.39 12.55
CA SER A 238 7.94 -5.29 13.27
C SER A 238 8.89 -4.55 14.24
N GLU A 239 9.27 -3.30 13.92
CA GLU A 239 10.26 -2.52 14.68
C GLU A 239 9.64 -1.45 15.58
N CYS A 240 8.54 -0.85 15.13
CA CYS A 240 7.93 0.35 15.69
C CYS A 240 6.56 0.11 16.31
N HIS A 241 5.99 -1.08 16.17
CA HIS A 241 4.76 -1.46 16.86
C HIS A 241 5.01 -2.64 17.81
N ASN A 242 4.05 -2.89 18.69
CA ASN A 242 3.99 -4.08 19.53
C ASN A 242 2.86 -4.98 19.01
N PRO A 243 3.13 -5.88 18.04
CA PRO A 243 2.10 -6.65 17.40
C PRO A 243 1.58 -7.78 18.29
N GLU A 244 0.26 -7.99 18.31
CA GLU A 244 -0.39 -9.05 19.07
C GLU A 244 -1.39 -9.84 18.21
N VAL A 245 -1.37 -11.17 18.31
CA VAL A 245 -2.34 -12.02 17.61
C VAL A 245 -3.68 -12.01 18.34
N GLY A 246 -4.68 -11.36 17.74
CA GLY A 246 -6.04 -11.21 18.27
C GLY A 246 -6.97 -12.40 18.01
N GLY A 247 -6.57 -13.35 17.16
CA GLY A 247 -7.36 -14.52 16.84
C GLY A 247 -7.34 -14.86 15.35
N GLN A 248 -8.45 -15.39 14.84
CA GLN A 248 -8.63 -15.74 13.43
C GLN A 248 -10.03 -15.31 12.94
N GLU A 249 -10.12 -14.92 11.68
CA GLU A 249 -11.36 -14.55 10.99
C GLU A 249 -11.35 -15.06 9.54
N ILE A 250 -12.52 -15.14 8.90
CA ILE A 250 -12.63 -15.47 7.48
C ILE A 250 -12.70 -14.18 6.65
N VAL A 251 -11.73 -13.95 5.77
CA VAL A 251 -11.69 -12.83 4.81
C VAL A 251 -11.56 -13.40 3.40
N ALA A 252 -12.39 -12.95 2.45
CA ALA A 252 -12.45 -13.49 1.08
C ALA A 252 -12.59 -15.03 1.02
N GLY A 253 -13.28 -15.64 1.97
CA GLY A 253 -13.43 -17.09 2.07
C GLY A 253 -12.20 -17.85 2.59
N ARG A 254 -11.18 -17.15 3.08
CA ARG A 254 -9.93 -17.71 3.59
C ARG A 254 -9.75 -17.39 5.07
N THR A 255 -9.18 -18.34 5.83
CA THR A 255 -8.86 -18.10 7.25
C THR A 255 -7.63 -17.20 7.34
N ALA A 256 -7.74 -16.14 8.12
CA ALA A 256 -6.68 -15.18 8.36
C ALA A 256 -6.41 -15.01 9.86
N TYR A 257 -5.15 -14.87 10.25
CA TYR A 257 -4.74 -14.35 11.54
C TYR A 257 -5.12 -12.88 11.66
N ILE A 258 -5.64 -12.47 12.81
CA ILE A 258 -5.84 -11.05 13.14
C ILE A 258 -4.60 -10.60 13.92
N VAL A 259 -3.89 -9.61 13.41
CA VAL A 259 -2.75 -9.00 14.11
C VAL A 259 -3.11 -7.56 14.44
N HIS A 260 -3.20 -7.26 15.73
CA HIS A 260 -3.43 -5.92 16.25
C HIS A 260 -2.09 -5.24 16.50
N MET A 261 -2.02 -3.96 16.16
CA MET A 261 -0.85 -3.13 16.37
C MET A 261 -1.32 -1.83 17.00
N GLU A 262 -0.75 -1.49 18.16
CA GLU A 262 -0.99 -0.19 18.79
C GLU A 262 -0.47 0.97 17.91
N ALA A 263 -0.70 2.21 18.33
CA ALA A 263 -0.11 3.37 17.66
C ALA A 263 1.42 3.23 17.57
N SER A 264 2.00 3.70 16.47
CA SER A 264 3.44 3.57 16.21
C SER A 264 4.25 4.27 17.31
N SER A 265 5.25 3.56 17.83
CA SER A 265 6.28 4.13 18.71
C SER A 265 7.34 4.94 17.94
N CYS A 266 7.37 4.81 16.61
CA CYS A 266 8.19 5.61 15.69
C CYS A 266 7.27 6.45 14.78
N PRO A 267 6.66 7.54 15.28
CA PRO A 267 5.73 8.30 14.48
C PRO A 267 6.42 8.93 13.26
N SER A 268 5.91 8.64 12.07
CA SER A 268 6.32 9.30 10.83
C SER A 268 5.69 10.69 10.72
N ASN A 269 6.51 11.70 10.39
CA ASN A 269 6.00 13.04 10.12
C ASN A 269 5.48 13.18 8.68
N SER A 270 6.06 12.46 7.71
CA SER A 270 5.57 12.41 6.32
C SER A 270 4.24 11.71 6.23
N ALA A 271 4.07 10.63 7.00
CA ALA A 271 2.93 9.71 6.93
C ALA A 271 2.16 9.65 8.25
N SER A 272 1.94 10.81 8.88
CA SER A 272 1.31 10.94 10.21
C SER A 272 -0.06 10.25 10.35
N GLU A 273 -0.80 10.18 9.25
CA GLU A 273 -2.08 9.51 9.09
C GLU A 273 -2.01 7.99 9.29
N PHE A 274 -0.82 7.40 9.18
CA PHE A 274 -0.57 5.97 9.38
C PHE A 274 0.02 5.65 10.76
N ASN A 275 0.26 6.64 11.61
CA ASN A 275 0.83 6.42 12.95
C ASN A 275 -0.17 5.88 13.99
N GLY A 276 -1.47 5.87 13.68
CA GLY A 276 -2.49 5.39 14.60
C GLY A 276 -2.52 3.88 14.79
N GLU A 277 -3.51 3.39 15.54
CA GLU A 277 -3.74 1.96 15.73
C GLU A 277 -4.02 1.28 14.39
N GLN A 278 -3.45 0.10 14.19
CA GLN A 278 -3.64 -0.70 12.98
C GLN A 278 -4.13 -2.11 13.32
N THR A 279 -4.88 -2.70 12.40
CA THR A 279 -5.17 -4.14 12.44
C THR A 279 -5.03 -4.69 11.03
N ILE A 280 -4.34 -5.82 10.91
CA ILE A 280 -4.18 -6.53 9.65
C ILE A 280 -4.71 -7.96 9.79
N TRP A 281 -5.21 -8.48 8.66
CA TRP A 281 -5.64 -9.87 8.54
C TRP A 281 -4.70 -10.56 7.57
N VAL A 282 -3.98 -11.57 8.07
CA VAL A 282 -2.93 -12.27 7.33
C VAL A 282 -3.35 -13.70 7.06
N ASP A 283 -3.45 -14.09 5.80
CA ASP A 283 -3.85 -15.44 5.38
C ASP A 283 -3.03 -16.53 6.09
N THR A 284 -3.69 -17.54 6.67
CA THR A 284 -2.98 -18.54 7.49
C THR A 284 -2.13 -19.53 6.67
N GLU A 285 -2.35 -19.63 5.36
CA GLU A 285 -1.65 -20.58 4.49
C GLU A 285 -0.54 -19.91 3.68
N THR A 286 -0.81 -18.69 3.19
CA THR A 286 0.03 -17.96 2.23
C THR A 286 0.70 -16.75 2.83
N PHE A 287 0.30 -16.34 4.04
CA PHE A 287 0.76 -15.15 4.74
C PHE A 287 0.48 -13.82 4.01
N ARG A 288 -0.34 -13.82 2.96
CA ARG A 288 -0.74 -12.59 2.28
C ARG A 288 -1.68 -11.75 3.15
N VAL A 289 -1.48 -10.44 3.15
CA VAL A 289 -2.40 -9.50 3.82
C VAL A 289 -3.71 -9.43 3.04
N LEU A 290 -4.81 -9.87 3.65
CA LEU A 290 -6.14 -9.91 3.06
C LEU A 290 -7.00 -8.70 3.46
N LYS A 291 -6.71 -8.08 4.60
CA LYS A 291 -7.41 -6.88 5.07
C LYS A 291 -6.47 -6.03 5.91
N ARG A 292 -6.65 -4.73 5.86
CA ARG A 292 -5.96 -3.75 6.69
C ARG A 292 -6.91 -2.64 7.09
N ILE A 293 -6.82 -2.23 8.35
CA ILE A 293 -7.52 -1.08 8.89
C ILE A 293 -6.49 -0.22 9.61
N VAL A 294 -6.55 1.10 9.38
CA VAL A 294 -5.77 2.10 10.11
C VAL A 294 -6.71 3.13 10.68
N LYS A 295 -6.54 3.44 11.96
CA LYS A 295 -7.26 4.51 12.66
C LYS A 295 -6.41 5.77 12.74
N ASP A 296 -7.07 6.88 13.01
CA ASP A 296 -6.38 8.13 13.34
C ASP A 296 -5.55 7.99 14.64
N ILE A 297 -4.54 8.83 14.81
CA ILE A 297 -3.71 8.85 16.02
C ILE A 297 -4.42 9.54 17.20
N ASP A 298 -5.23 10.55 16.92
CA ASP A 298 -5.90 11.41 17.90
C ASP A 298 -7.37 11.03 18.10
N SER A 299 -7.93 10.16 17.25
CA SER A 299 -9.31 9.65 17.35
C SER A 299 -9.42 8.16 17.03
N SER A 300 -10.57 7.55 17.31
CA SER A 300 -10.86 6.15 16.91
C SER A 300 -11.41 6.05 15.49
N ASP A 301 -11.40 7.14 14.72
CA ASP A 301 -11.99 7.18 13.39
C ASP A 301 -11.10 6.43 12.40
N LEU A 302 -11.73 5.81 11.40
CA LEU A 302 -11.01 5.15 10.32
C LEU A 302 -10.30 6.19 9.46
N ARG A 303 -9.07 5.86 9.04
CA ARG A 303 -8.27 6.64 8.08
C ARG A 303 -8.04 5.88 6.79
N TYR A 304 -7.87 4.58 6.90
CA TYR A 304 -7.61 3.73 5.75
C TYR A 304 -8.23 2.36 5.98
N THR A 305 -8.86 1.83 4.94
CA THR A 305 -9.25 0.43 4.86
C THR A 305 -8.81 -0.14 3.52
N MET A 306 -8.32 -1.37 3.54
CA MET A 306 -8.13 -2.21 2.36
C MET A 306 -8.68 -3.58 2.69
N GLU A 307 -9.50 -4.14 1.81
CA GLU A 307 -10.10 -5.46 1.97
C GLU A 307 -10.09 -6.22 0.66
N THR A 308 -9.49 -7.41 0.68
CA THR A 308 -9.60 -8.38 -0.39
C THR A 308 -11.02 -8.93 -0.38
N THR A 309 -11.74 -8.73 -1.49
CA THR A 309 -13.10 -9.25 -1.68
C THR A 309 -13.11 -10.54 -2.49
N HIS A 310 -12.06 -10.78 -3.27
CA HIS A 310 -11.91 -11.96 -4.10
C HIS A 310 -10.44 -12.36 -4.21
N ILE A 311 -10.16 -13.66 -4.13
CA ILE A 311 -8.82 -14.20 -4.32
C ILE A 311 -8.88 -15.63 -4.86
N ILE A 312 -8.12 -15.91 -5.92
CA ILE A 312 -7.96 -17.23 -6.51
C ILE A 312 -6.47 -17.50 -6.70
N TYR A 313 -5.99 -18.60 -6.14
CA TYR A 313 -4.65 -19.14 -6.36
C TYR A 313 -4.72 -20.28 -7.37
N ASP A 314 -3.75 -20.35 -8.28
CA ASP A 314 -3.62 -21.42 -9.29
C ASP A 314 -4.88 -21.62 -10.13
N GLY A 315 -5.65 -20.54 -10.31
CA GLY A 315 -6.83 -20.49 -11.16
C GLY A 315 -6.47 -20.32 -12.63
N PRO A 316 -7.37 -20.67 -13.55
CA PRO A 316 -7.18 -20.37 -14.96
C PRO A 316 -7.19 -18.85 -15.19
N ILE A 317 -6.12 -18.32 -15.79
CA ILE A 317 -6.03 -16.93 -16.24
C ILE A 317 -5.94 -16.92 -17.77
N ASP A 318 -6.69 -16.03 -18.42
CA ASP A 318 -6.62 -15.84 -19.87
C ASP A 318 -5.26 -15.21 -20.23
N GLU A 319 -4.51 -15.88 -21.10
CA GLU A 319 -3.17 -15.44 -21.51
C GLU A 319 -3.18 -14.07 -22.18
N ASN A 320 -4.31 -13.70 -22.83
CA ASN A 320 -4.44 -12.42 -23.51
C ASN A 320 -4.60 -11.23 -22.55
N LEU A 321 -4.75 -11.45 -21.24
CA LEU A 321 -4.83 -10.37 -20.26
C LEU A 321 -3.54 -9.55 -20.18
N PHE A 322 -2.40 -10.19 -20.46
CA PHE A 322 -1.09 -9.56 -20.41
C PHE A 322 -0.70 -8.89 -21.74
N GLU A 323 -1.53 -9.02 -22.78
CA GLU A 323 -1.37 -8.24 -24.01
C GLU A 323 -2.05 -6.88 -23.83
N TYR A 324 -1.31 -5.80 -24.11
CA TYR A 324 -1.86 -4.44 -24.02
C TYR A 324 -1.83 -3.73 -25.38
N THR A 325 -2.97 -3.16 -25.77
CA THR A 325 -3.07 -2.28 -26.94
C THR A 325 -3.57 -0.92 -26.46
N PRO A 326 -2.81 0.17 -26.68
CA PRO A 326 -3.25 1.53 -26.38
C PRO A 326 -4.63 1.82 -26.96
N PRO A 327 -5.53 2.47 -26.21
CA PRO A 327 -6.84 2.84 -26.74
C PRO A 327 -6.69 3.85 -27.90
N PRO A 328 -7.66 3.92 -28.82
CA PRO A 328 -7.59 4.82 -29.96
C PRO A 328 -7.37 6.28 -29.56
N GLY A 329 -6.37 6.92 -30.18
CA GLY A 329 -6.04 8.32 -29.93
C GLY A 329 -5.23 8.58 -28.67
N ALA A 330 -4.78 7.54 -27.96
CA ALA A 330 -3.89 7.72 -26.82
C ALA A 330 -2.54 8.29 -27.23
N THR A 331 -2.01 9.22 -26.43
CA THR A 331 -0.63 9.72 -26.56
C THR A 331 0.31 8.64 -26.04
N VAL A 332 1.25 8.18 -26.86
CA VAL A 332 2.19 7.12 -26.47
C VAL A 332 3.57 7.72 -26.20
N ILE A 333 4.05 7.54 -24.98
CA ILE A 333 5.38 7.94 -24.51
C ILE A 333 6.20 6.66 -24.31
N ASP A 334 7.11 6.35 -25.23
CA ASP A 334 7.98 5.18 -25.14
C ASP A 334 9.33 5.58 -24.52
N LEU A 335 9.56 5.18 -23.28
CA LEU A 335 10.76 5.50 -22.50
C LEU A 335 11.84 4.42 -22.63
N ARG A 336 11.58 3.33 -23.36
CA ARG A 336 12.57 2.27 -23.62
C ARG A 336 13.67 2.73 -24.58
N ASP A 337 13.32 3.65 -25.45
CA ASP A 337 14.23 4.25 -26.40
C ASP A 337 14.21 5.77 -26.17
N PRO A 338 15.10 6.30 -25.32
CA PRO A 338 15.10 7.71 -24.96
C PRO A 338 15.31 8.63 -26.17
N ASP A 339 15.91 8.11 -27.26
CA ASP A 339 16.07 8.84 -28.52
C ASP A 339 14.77 8.91 -29.34
N LYS A 340 13.77 8.10 -28.99
CA LYS A 340 12.46 8.01 -29.65
C LYS A 340 11.31 8.46 -28.76
N VAL A 341 11.53 9.29 -27.75
CA VAL A 341 10.43 9.97 -27.07
C VAL A 341 9.70 10.83 -28.11
N VAL A 342 8.66 10.24 -28.72
CA VAL A 342 7.88 10.87 -29.79
C VAL A 342 7.05 11.93 -29.10
N THR A 343 7.53 13.17 -29.13
CA THR A 343 6.70 14.33 -28.83
C THR A 343 5.42 14.18 -29.66
N PRO A 344 4.21 14.28 -29.07
CA PRO A 344 2.97 14.14 -29.83
C PRO A 344 3.08 15.02 -31.08
N VAL A 345 2.92 14.39 -32.24
CA VAL A 345 3.06 15.03 -33.56
C VAL A 345 1.90 16.02 -33.72
N THR A 346 2.08 17.19 -33.13
CA THR A 346 1.55 18.47 -33.61
C THR A 346 2.79 19.20 -34.10
N GLU A 347 3.04 19.21 -35.40
CA GLU A 347 4.17 19.88 -36.10
C GLU A 347 5.06 20.78 -35.20
N ALA A 348 5.95 20.16 -34.43
CA ALA A 348 6.95 20.86 -33.63
C ALA A 348 8.24 20.86 -34.45
N THR A 349 8.63 22.05 -34.87
CA THR A 349 9.86 22.29 -35.60
C THR A 349 11.03 21.97 -34.67
N ALA A 350 12.02 21.21 -35.16
CA ALA A 350 13.21 20.82 -34.42
C ALA A 350 13.80 22.00 -33.63
N ILE A 351 13.77 21.87 -32.30
CA ILE A 351 14.21 22.90 -31.36
C ILE A 351 15.74 22.77 -31.25
N THR A 352 16.46 23.65 -31.95
CA THR A 352 17.83 24.07 -31.59
C THR A 352 17.78 24.56 -30.14
N PRO A 353 18.75 24.33 -29.24
CA PRO A 353 18.68 24.79 -27.84
C PRO A 353 18.18 26.23 -27.78
N VAL A 354 16.92 26.38 -27.44
CA VAL A 354 16.23 27.66 -27.41
C VAL A 354 16.72 28.37 -26.16
N PRO A 355 17.14 29.64 -26.24
CA PRO A 355 17.38 30.44 -25.04
C PRO A 355 16.16 30.31 -24.13
N GLN A 356 16.35 30.04 -22.83
CA GLN A 356 15.32 29.78 -21.80
C GLN A 356 14.19 30.85 -21.67
N GLU A 357 14.18 31.84 -22.55
CA GLU A 357 13.23 32.94 -22.61
C GLU A 357 11.97 32.59 -23.44
N GLN A 358 12.00 31.58 -24.33
CA GLN A 358 10.91 31.35 -25.30
C GLN A 358 9.93 30.21 -24.94
N GLU A 359 10.28 29.30 -24.04
CA GLU A 359 9.36 28.24 -23.56
C GLU A 359 8.46 28.69 -22.39
N LYS A 360 8.72 29.90 -21.89
CA LYS A 360 8.09 30.46 -20.69
C LYS A 360 6.66 30.95 -20.91
N SER A 361 6.32 31.36 -22.14
CA SER A 361 5.04 32.00 -22.47
C SER A 361 3.87 31.04 -22.66
N ASP A 362 4.14 29.74 -22.84
CA ASP A 362 3.10 28.76 -23.18
C ASP A 362 2.55 28.03 -21.94
N LEU A 363 3.17 28.24 -20.78
CA LEU A 363 2.75 27.70 -19.50
C LEU A 363 1.66 28.58 -18.89
N ASN A 364 0.39 28.23 -19.10
CA ASN A 364 -0.75 28.91 -18.48
C ASN A 364 -0.86 28.56 -16.98
N ILE A 365 0.14 28.98 -16.19
CA ILE A 365 0.28 28.64 -14.78
C ILE A 365 -0.09 29.87 -13.93
N PRO A 366 -1.06 29.78 -13.01
CA PRO A 366 -1.60 30.94 -12.29
C PRO A 366 -0.79 31.33 -11.05
N PHE A 367 0.46 30.87 -10.91
CA PHE A 367 1.31 31.09 -9.74
C PHE A 367 2.78 31.32 -10.14
N ASN A 368 3.56 31.91 -9.24
CA ASN A 368 4.99 32.18 -9.45
C ASN A 368 5.79 30.89 -9.33
N ILE A 369 6.76 30.69 -10.22
CA ILE A 369 7.70 29.57 -10.12
C ILE A 369 8.99 30.10 -9.55
N PHE A 370 9.49 29.48 -8.49
CA PHE A 370 10.72 29.86 -7.80
C PHE A 370 11.85 28.87 -8.08
N ALA A 371 13.06 29.39 -8.25
CA ALA A 371 14.29 28.61 -8.35
C ALA A 371 15.44 29.28 -7.60
N PRO A 372 16.35 28.52 -6.98
CA PRO A 372 17.51 29.05 -6.28
C PRO A 372 18.48 29.73 -7.24
N SER A 373 18.93 30.94 -6.91
CA SER A 373 19.98 31.63 -7.66
C SER A 373 21.39 31.19 -7.28
N ASN A 374 21.52 30.40 -6.21
CA ASN A 374 22.80 29.90 -5.71
C ASN A 374 22.85 28.35 -5.72
N VAL A 375 22.90 27.78 -6.92
CA VAL A 375 23.11 26.34 -7.14
C VAL A 375 24.53 26.11 -7.66
N PRO A 376 25.24 25.06 -7.22
CA PRO A 376 26.51 24.66 -7.83
C PRO A 376 26.35 24.48 -9.34
N SER A 377 27.28 25.05 -10.12
CA SER A 377 27.19 25.11 -11.59
C SER A 377 27.37 23.76 -12.30
N ASP A 378 27.82 22.76 -11.55
CA ASP A 378 27.99 21.37 -11.95
C ASP A 378 26.69 20.56 -11.89
N LEU A 379 25.64 21.06 -11.23
CA LEU A 379 24.35 20.37 -11.22
C LEU A 379 23.59 20.57 -12.53
N THR A 380 22.98 19.48 -13.01
CA THR A 380 22.09 19.50 -14.17
C THR A 380 20.68 19.84 -13.71
N GLN A 381 20.06 20.85 -14.32
CA GLN A 381 18.69 21.28 -14.01
C GLN A 381 17.70 20.66 -14.99
N THR A 382 16.64 20.04 -14.46
CA THR A 382 15.51 19.54 -15.23
C THR A 382 14.23 20.21 -14.73
N ILE A 383 13.36 20.66 -15.65
CA ILE A 383 12.05 21.25 -15.31
C ILE A 383 10.96 20.36 -15.92
N SER A 384 9.99 19.97 -15.12
CA SER A 384 8.84 19.18 -15.55
C SER A 384 7.55 19.72 -14.93
N ILE A 385 6.43 19.50 -15.61
CA ILE A 385 5.08 19.83 -15.11
C ILE A 385 4.44 18.51 -14.70
N SER A 386 3.94 18.44 -13.47
CA SER A 386 3.19 17.27 -13.01
C SER A 386 1.72 17.36 -13.41
N SER A 387 1.01 16.24 -13.33
CA SER A 387 -0.42 16.10 -13.67
C SER A 387 -1.39 16.99 -12.85
N ASN A 388 -0.90 17.67 -11.81
CA ASN A 388 -1.70 18.58 -10.98
C ASN A 388 -1.34 20.06 -11.24
N ASP A 389 -0.80 20.36 -12.42
CA ASP A 389 -0.28 21.68 -12.80
C ASP A 389 0.81 22.22 -11.85
N ASN A 390 1.45 21.36 -11.06
CA ASN A 390 2.62 21.75 -10.28
C ASN A 390 3.86 21.73 -11.16
N VAL A 391 4.79 22.65 -10.92
CA VAL A 391 6.09 22.66 -11.61
C VAL A 391 7.14 22.07 -10.69
N ARG A 392 7.76 21.00 -11.16
CA ARG A 392 8.89 20.37 -10.52
C ARG A 392 10.19 20.83 -11.17
N ILE A 393 11.16 21.20 -10.34
CA ILE A 393 12.53 21.51 -10.76
C ILE A 393 13.45 20.55 -10.02
N GLU A 394 14.22 19.76 -10.74
CA GLU A 394 15.19 18.80 -10.22
C GLU A 394 16.60 19.28 -10.55
N TYR A 395 17.52 19.08 -9.61
CA TYR A 395 18.94 19.33 -9.74
C TYR A 395 19.69 18.05 -9.41
N ASP A 396 20.40 17.54 -10.41
CA ASP A 396 21.08 16.24 -10.35
C ASP A 396 22.61 16.41 -10.48
N ASP A 397 23.38 15.57 -9.79
CA ASP A 397 24.83 15.40 -9.97
C ASP A 397 25.09 14.01 -10.55
N ASP A 398 25.53 13.95 -11.81
CA ASP A 398 25.76 12.68 -12.53
C ASP A 398 24.57 11.68 -12.46
N GLY A 399 23.35 12.20 -12.44
CA GLY A 399 22.10 11.42 -12.38
C GLY A 399 21.63 11.08 -10.96
N GLU A 400 22.35 11.49 -9.92
CA GLU A 400 21.89 11.42 -8.53
C GLU A 400 21.11 12.69 -8.17
N LEU A 401 19.87 12.54 -7.70
CA LEU A 401 19.03 13.66 -7.27
C LEU A 401 19.61 14.34 -6.02
N ILE A 402 20.00 15.60 -6.17
CA ILE A 402 20.56 16.42 -5.09
C ILE A 402 19.48 17.29 -4.45
N LEU A 403 18.71 18.00 -5.28
CA LEU A 403 17.67 18.92 -4.83
C LEU A 403 16.46 18.84 -5.77
N GLN A 404 15.28 18.70 -5.18
CA GLN A 404 14.00 18.83 -5.86
C GLN A 404 13.24 20.03 -5.30
N ILE A 405 12.58 20.77 -6.17
CA ILE A 405 11.70 21.89 -5.83
C ILE A 405 10.36 21.66 -6.48
N LEU A 406 9.30 21.64 -5.68
CA LEU A 406 7.92 21.60 -6.14
C LEU A 406 7.28 22.97 -5.96
N ASN A 407 6.79 23.54 -7.05
CA ASN A 407 6.03 24.79 -7.09
C ASN A 407 4.58 24.47 -7.42
N GLY A 408 3.64 25.08 -6.71
CA GLY A 408 2.20 24.89 -6.94
C GLY A 408 1.40 26.10 -6.48
N PRO A 409 0.06 26.10 -6.64
CA PRO A 409 -0.79 27.14 -6.08
C PRO A 409 -0.80 27.08 -4.55
N ALA A 410 -0.93 28.22 -3.86
CA ALA A 410 -1.13 28.20 -2.41
C ALA A 410 -2.37 27.37 -2.02
N GLY A 411 -2.29 26.66 -0.89
CA GLY A 411 -3.33 25.75 -0.40
C GLY A 411 -3.28 24.33 -0.98
N CYS A 412 -2.32 24.01 -1.87
CA CYS A 412 -2.13 22.66 -2.40
C CYS A 412 -1.13 21.83 -1.57
N CYS A 413 -1.01 20.54 -1.90
CA CYS A 413 0.07 19.67 -1.40
C CYS A 413 0.16 19.65 0.14
N LEU A 414 1.35 19.89 0.72
CA LEU A 414 1.56 19.88 2.17
C LEU A 414 0.87 21.05 2.90
N ASP A 415 0.58 22.13 2.19
CA ASP A 415 -0.08 23.32 2.73
C ASP A 415 -1.59 23.08 2.96
N ALA A 416 -2.18 22.10 2.27
CA ALA A 416 -3.56 21.67 2.46
C ALA A 416 -3.78 20.94 3.80
N ASP A 417 -2.72 20.37 4.40
CA ASP A 417 -2.81 19.62 5.66
C ASP A 417 -2.12 20.38 6.81
N PRO A 418 -2.88 21.06 7.69
CA PRO A 418 -2.31 21.83 8.80
C PRO A 418 -1.51 20.97 9.78
N ARG A 419 -1.68 19.64 9.78
CA ARG A 419 -0.91 18.72 10.63
C ARG A 419 0.55 18.63 10.18
N LYS A 420 0.87 18.99 8.94
CA LYS A 420 2.24 19.04 8.39
C LYS A 420 2.97 20.35 8.75
N ALA A 421 2.29 21.32 9.36
CA ALA A 421 2.83 22.62 9.75
C ALA A 421 3.39 22.67 11.21
N ARG A 422 3.94 21.56 11.72
CA ARG A 422 4.33 21.42 13.14
C ARG A 422 5.66 22.09 13.50
N HIS A 423 6.69 21.95 12.67
CA HIS A 423 8.03 22.48 12.98
C HIS A 423 8.32 23.74 12.18
N ARG A 424 8.06 24.89 12.81
CA ARG A 424 8.26 26.20 12.19
C ARG A 424 9.74 26.56 12.08
N VAL A 425 10.07 27.21 10.98
CA VAL A 425 11.36 27.81 10.65
C VAL A 425 11.08 29.21 10.10
N THR A 426 11.98 30.16 10.32
CA THR A 426 11.89 31.49 9.73
C THR A 426 13.05 31.66 8.76
N LEU A 427 12.73 31.93 7.50
CA LEU A 427 13.70 32.20 6.43
C LEU A 427 14.31 33.59 6.59
N ALA A 428 15.44 33.87 5.93
CA ALA A 428 16.15 35.15 6.02
C ALA A 428 15.31 36.35 5.58
N ASN A 429 14.36 36.14 4.66
CA ASN A 429 13.39 37.14 4.19
C ASN A 429 12.20 37.34 5.15
N GLY A 430 12.14 36.60 6.26
CA GLY A 430 11.06 36.64 7.25
C GLY A 430 9.87 35.73 6.94
N THR A 431 9.90 34.99 5.82
CA THR A 431 8.86 34.01 5.48
C THR A 431 8.82 32.89 6.52
N GLU A 432 7.63 32.55 7.00
CA GLU A 432 7.40 31.37 7.84
C GLU A 432 7.42 30.13 6.95
N ALA A 433 8.27 29.17 7.30
CA ALA A 433 8.39 27.88 6.65
C ALA A 433 8.19 26.74 7.64
N TYR A 434 7.94 25.55 7.12
CA TYR A 434 7.69 24.35 7.90
C TYR A 434 8.63 23.23 7.46
N PHE A 435 9.28 22.62 8.43
CA PHE A 435 10.25 21.56 8.21
C PHE A 435 9.65 20.19 8.57
N LEU A 436 9.83 19.22 7.68
CA LEU A 436 9.50 17.82 7.90
C LEU A 436 10.77 17.00 7.79
N GLN A 437 11.14 16.32 8.87
CA GLN A 437 12.23 15.35 8.81
C GLN A 437 11.69 14.06 8.21
N ILE A 438 12.12 13.77 6.99
CA ILE A 438 11.81 12.55 6.24
C ILE A 438 13.13 11.83 5.95
N GLU A 439 13.09 10.50 5.88
CA GLU A 439 14.26 9.68 5.61
C GLU A 439 14.67 9.74 4.13
N ALA A 440 15.95 9.49 3.85
CA ALA A 440 16.52 9.61 2.49
C ALA A 440 15.82 8.71 1.47
N ALA A 441 15.38 7.50 1.88
CA ALA A 441 14.64 6.56 1.03
C ALA A 441 13.32 7.15 0.49
N TYR A 442 12.74 8.12 1.18
CA TYR A 442 11.51 8.80 0.77
C TYR A 442 11.77 10.21 0.23
N GLY A 443 12.94 10.45 -0.36
CA GLY A 443 13.33 11.74 -0.93
C GLY A 443 13.95 12.74 0.07
N GLY A 444 14.17 12.33 1.32
CA GLY A 444 14.84 13.12 2.34
C GLY A 444 14.01 14.28 2.91
N PRO A 445 14.57 15.08 3.83
CA PRO A 445 13.82 16.12 4.54
C PRO A 445 13.18 17.12 3.59
N ILE A 446 12.05 17.68 4.02
CA ILE A 446 11.25 18.63 3.24
C ILE A 446 11.16 19.96 3.98
N LEU A 447 11.42 21.06 3.30
CA LEU A 447 11.14 22.41 3.76
C LEU A 447 10.10 23.03 2.83
N TRP A 448 8.93 23.39 3.35
CA TRP A 448 7.87 23.98 2.54
C TRP A 448 7.32 25.27 3.14
N PHE A 449 6.80 26.15 2.28
CA PHE A 449 6.25 27.45 2.64
C PHE A 449 5.37 28.01 1.53
N GLN A 450 4.65 29.09 1.84
CA GLN A 450 3.99 29.91 0.83
C GLN A 450 4.80 31.19 0.57
N GLN A 451 5.01 31.53 -0.70
CA GLN A 451 5.64 32.78 -1.11
C GLN A 451 4.86 33.39 -2.28
N GLN A 452 4.36 34.61 -2.08
CA GLN A 452 3.66 35.38 -3.11
C GLN A 452 2.51 34.61 -3.81
N GLY A 453 1.68 33.91 -3.02
CA GLY A 453 0.54 33.15 -3.54
C GLY A 453 0.89 31.78 -4.14
N SER A 454 2.16 31.37 -4.07
CA SER A 454 2.64 30.08 -4.55
C SER A 454 3.06 29.21 -3.37
N TYR A 455 2.73 27.93 -3.44
CA TYR A 455 3.31 26.89 -2.61
C TYR A 455 4.70 26.54 -3.15
N VAL A 456 5.69 26.43 -2.26
CA VAL A 456 7.05 25.99 -2.58
C VAL A 456 7.47 24.93 -1.58
N ALA A 457 7.98 23.81 -2.06
CA ALA A 457 8.62 22.78 -1.23
C ALA A 457 9.96 22.39 -1.82
N LEU A 458 10.98 22.29 -0.96
CA LEU A 458 12.33 21.83 -1.29
C LEU A 458 12.57 20.51 -0.57
N SER A 459 13.16 19.55 -1.25
CA SER A 459 13.56 18.26 -0.68
C SER A 459 14.82 17.72 -1.34
N GLY A 460 15.51 16.80 -0.68
CA GLY A 460 16.65 16.10 -1.27
C GLY A 460 17.15 14.98 -0.35
N PRO A 461 17.48 13.79 -0.88
CA PRO A 461 17.82 12.62 -0.08
C PRO A 461 19.07 12.82 0.79
N THR A 462 20.00 13.65 0.33
CA THR A 462 21.27 13.96 1.01
C THR A 462 21.26 15.32 1.72
N MET A 463 20.16 16.07 1.64
CA MET A 463 20.07 17.43 2.15
C MET A 463 19.88 17.45 3.67
N THR A 464 20.53 18.40 4.34
CA THR A 464 20.21 18.73 5.73
C THR A 464 19.18 19.85 5.80
N LYS A 465 18.58 20.05 6.98
CA LYS A 465 17.72 21.21 7.25
C LYS A 465 18.39 22.53 6.88
N ASP A 466 19.66 22.70 7.21
CA ASP A 466 20.40 23.94 6.99
C ASP A 466 20.69 24.15 5.49
N ASP A 467 20.93 23.07 4.74
CA ASP A 467 21.07 23.14 3.29
C ASP A 467 19.76 23.60 2.62
N LEU A 468 18.63 23.03 3.02
CA LEU A 468 17.31 23.42 2.50
C LEU A 468 16.99 24.88 2.82
N ILE A 469 17.29 25.35 4.03
CA ILE A 469 17.11 26.77 4.39
C ILE A 469 18.01 27.66 3.52
N ARG A 470 19.27 27.28 3.30
CA ARG A 470 20.20 28.03 2.45
C ARG A 470 19.68 28.15 1.01
N PHE A 471 19.15 27.07 0.43
CA PHE A 471 18.54 27.11 -0.91
C PHE A 471 17.26 27.95 -0.92
N ALA A 472 16.39 27.78 0.08
CA ALA A 472 15.16 28.56 0.23
C ALA A 472 15.42 30.07 0.33
N ASP A 473 16.47 30.46 1.07
CA ASP A 473 16.90 31.86 1.20
C ASP A 473 17.46 32.45 -0.11
N SER A 474 17.86 31.60 -1.05
CA SER A 474 18.38 32.01 -2.36
C SER A 474 17.34 31.96 -3.48
N LEU A 475 16.08 31.62 -3.18
CA LEU A 475 15.05 31.55 -4.21
C LEU A 475 14.75 32.90 -4.83
N GLU A 476 14.72 32.91 -6.16
CA GLU A 476 14.28 34.02 -6.98
C GLU A 476 13.09 33.58 -7.84
N VAL A 477 12.29 34.55 -8.26
CA VAL A 477 11.17 34.28 -9.17
C VAL A 477 11.77 33.91 -10.53
N LEU A 478 11.63 32.64 -10.89
CA LEU A 478 11.97 32.15 -12.21
C LEU A 478 10.89 32.59 -13.20
N VAL A 479 9.60 32.35 -12.93
CA VAL A 479 8.47 32.72 -13.80
C VAL A 479 7.46 33.55 -13.01
N ASP A 480 7.06 34.71 -13.55
CA ASP A 480 6.02 35.59 -13.00
C ASP A 480 4.87 35.72 -14.00
N PRO A 481 3.74 35.02 -13.82
CA PRO A 481 2.61 35.06 -14.75
C PRO A 481 1.90 36.43 -14.78
N SER A 482 2.20 37.34 -13.84
CA SER A 482 1.59 38.67 -13.82
C SER A 482 2.21 39.66 -14.81
N LEU A 483 3.38 39.36 -15.37
CA LEU A 483 4.09 40.24 -16.31
C LEU A 483 3.59 40.11 -17.76
N ASP A 484 2.83 39.05 -18.07
CA ASP A 484 2.32 38.77 -19.42
C ASP A 484 0.88 39.27 -19.65
N GLN A 485 0.25 39.90 -18.65
CA GLN A 485 -1.06 40.58 -18.75
C GLN A 485 -0.90 42.10 -18.78
#